data_AF-A0A382QES5-F1
#
_entry.id   AF-A0A382QES5-F1
#
_cell.length_a   1.000
_cell.length_b   1.000
_cell.length_c   1.000
_cell.angle_alpha   90.00
_cell.angle_beta   90.00
_cell.angle_gamma   90.00
#
_symmetry.space_group_name_H-M   'P 1'
#
loop_
_entity.id
_entity.type
_entity.pdbx_description
1 polymer ?
#
loop_
_entity_poly.entity_id
_entity_poly.type
_entity_poly.pdbx_seq_one_letter_code
_entity_poly.pdbx_strand_id
1 'polypeptide(L)'
;MAKRDTNRPFTVALSGGRIPKLLYESMARCAGEGAFDNVHFFWGDERVVPPTDDESNFKLADLGLFRPLQIPPDQVHRVRTERSEDEAVQFATDELLQLTESNIAGQPVIDLVFLGMGEDAHVASLFPGDSRALESQAIYRAVTG
;
A
#
# COMPACT_ATOMS: atom_id res chain seq x y z
N MET A 1 -10.76 -13.48 16.64
CA MET A 1 -10.27 -12.90 15.38
C MET A 1 -11.40 -13.00 14.37
N ALA A 2 -11.74 -11.92 13.68
CA ALA A 2 -12.77 -11.97 12.65
C ALA A 2 -12.36 -13.03 11.62
N LYS A 3 -13.26 -13.98 11.31
CA LYS A 3 -13.02 -14.94 10.24
C LYS A 3 -12.97 -14.16 8.93
N ARG A 4 -11.87 -14.30 8.21
CA ARG A 4 -11.72 -13.72 6.89
C ARG A 4 -12.68 -14.42 5.93
N ASP A 5 -13.39 -13.66 5.11
CA ASP A 5 -14.15 -14.20 3.99
C ASP A 5 -13.15 -14.64 2.90
N THR A 6 -13.15 -15.92 2.57
CA THR A 6 -12.25 -16.46 1.53
C THR A 6 -12.78 -16.23 0.13
N ASN A 7 -14.03 -15.80 -0.03
CA ASN A 7 -14.67 -15.59 -1.34
C ASN A 7 -14.38 -14.20 -1.94
N ARG A 8 -13.77 -13.29 -1.19
CA ARG A 8 -13.29 -12.01 -1.70
C ARG A 8 -11.83 -11.75 -1.31
N PRO A 9 -11.09 -10.96 -2.09
CA PRO A 9 -9.77 -10.48 -1.71
C PRO A 9 -9.78 -9.81 -0.34
N PHE A 10 -8.73 -10.03 0.45
CA PHE A 10 -8.46 -9.23 1.65
C PHE A 10 -7.38 -8.20 1.32
N THR A 11 -7.74 -6.93 1.35
CA THR A 11 -6.91 -5.84 0.83
C THR A 11 -6.15 -5.14 1.95
N VAL A 12 -4.84 -4.98 1.77
CA VAL A 12 -3.94 -4.40 2.76
C VAL A 12 -3.12 -3.28 2.15
N ALA A 13 -3.25 -2.06 2.66
CA ALA A 13 -2.37 -0.95 2.31
C ALA A 13 -1.15 -0.92 3.26
N LEU A 14 0.04 -1.01 2.68
CA LEU A 14 1.34 -1.00 3.34
C LEU A 14 1.90 0.42 3.46
N SER A 15 2.89 0.59 4.33
CA SER A 15 3.61 1.86 4.54
C SER A 15 5.12 1.67 4.55
N GLY A 16 5.82 2.75 4.24
CA GLY A 16 7.27 2.83 4.37
C GLY A 16 7.77 3.05 5.79
N GLY A 17 9.09 2.94 5.94
CA GLY A 17 9.81 3.40 7.13
C GLY A 17 10.33 2.30 8.04
N ARG A 18 10.95 2.74 9.16
CA ARG A 18 11.72 1.85 10.04
C ARG A 18 10.86 0.83 10.78
N ILE A 19 9.67 1.23 11.22
CA ILE A 19 8.77 0.33 11.95
C ILE A 19 8.11 -0.69 11.01
N PRO A 20 7.55 -0.31 9.84
CA PRO A 20 7.08 -1.28 8.87
C PRO A 20 8.14 -2.30 8.43
N LYS A 21 9.40 -1.89 8.26
CA LYS A 21 10.50 -2.83 7.98
C LYS A 21 10.60 -3.95 9.02
N LEU A 22 10.64 -3.59 10.31
CA LEU A 22 10.72 -4.58 11.40
C LEU A 22 9.47 -5.46 11.45
N LEU A 23 8.30 -4.89 11.18
CA LEU A 23 7.03 -5.62 11.11
C LEU A 23 7.06 -6.67 9.99
N TYR A 24 7.49 -6.29 8.79
CA TYR A 24 7.56 -7.16 7.61
C TYR A 24 8.50 -8.33 7.85
N GLU A 25 9.72 -8.05 8.33
CA GLU A 25 10.69 -9.08 8.69
C GLU A 25 10.15 -10.01 9.80
N SER A 26 9.38 -9.50 10.75
CA SER A 26 8.78 -10.31 11.80
C SER A 26 7.62 -11.17 11.29
N MET A 27 6.77 -10.64 10.40
CA MET A 27 5.70 -11.41 9.78
C MET A 27 6.27 -12.54 8.93
N ALA A 28 7.33 -12.28 8.16
CA ALA A 28 8.02 -13.30 7.37
C ALA A 28 8.56 -14.45 8.23
N ARG A 29 8.99 -14.20 9.47
CA ARG A 29 9.46 -15.25 10.39
C ARG A 29 8.34 -16.03 11.07
N CYS A 30 7.18 -15.41 11.28
CA CYS A 30 6.10 -15.97 12.11
C CYS A 30 4.92 -16.52 11.29
N ALA A 31 4.82 -16.16 10.00
CA ALA A 31 3.73 -16.60 9.15
C ALA A 31 3.79 -18.12 8.94
N GLY A 32 2.64 -18.78 9.15
CA GLY A 32 2.45 -20.17 8.74
C GLY A 32 2.12 -20.29 7.26
N GLU A 33 2.06 -21.52 6.76
CA GLU A 33 1.57 -21.80 5.41
C GLU A 33 0.17 -21.23 5.19
N GLY A 34 -0.07 -20.63 4.03
CA GLY A 34 -1.37 -20.07 3.65
C GLY A 34 -1.77 -18.79 4.39
N ALA A 35 -0.92 -18.22 5.25
CA ALA A 35 -1.25 -17.03 6.04
C ALA A 35 -1.66 -15.82 5.18
N PHE A 36 -1.20 -15.76 3.94
CA PHE A 36 -1.46 -14.68 3.00
C PHE A 36 -2.19 -15.12 1.73
N ASP A 37 -2.83 -16.30 1.74
CA ASP A 37 -3.63 -16.77 0.59
C ASP A 37 -4.70 -15.73 0.26
N ASN A 38 -4.79 -15.23 -0.97
CA ASN A 38 -5.81 -14.24 -1.39
C ASN A 38 -5.74 -12.89 -0.61
N VAL A 39 -4.58 -12.55 -0.03
CA VAL A 39 -4.28 -11.21 0.50
C VAL A 39 -3.66 -10.36 -0.60
N HIS A 40 -4.24 -9.19 -0.89
CA HIS A 40 -3.74 -8.28 -1.92
C HIS A 40 -3.12 -7.04 -1.28
N PHE A 41 -1.87 -6.76 -1.63
CA PHE A 41 -1.07 -5.70 -1.03
C PHE A 41 -1.01 -4.47 -1.94
N PHE A 42 -1.32 -3.32 -1.35
CA PHE A 42 -1.28 -1.97 -1.92
C PHE A 42 -0.38 -1.09 -1.06
N TRP A 43 -0.26 0.20 -1.40
CA TRP A 43 0.51 1.17 -0.64
C TRP A 43 -0.34 2.38 -0.26
N GLY A 44 -0.17 2.88 0.97
CA GLY A 44 -0.70 4.19 1.36
C GLY A 44 0.01 5.34 0.66
N ASP A 45 1.31 5.18 0.41
CA ASP A 45 2.17 6.09 -0.36
C ASP A 45 3.38 5.38 -0.96
N GLU A 46 4.00 5.99 -1.97
CA GLU A 46 5.25 5.54 -2.56
C GLU A 46 6.10 6.74 -2.99
N ARG A 47 7.42 6.59 -2.88
CA ARG A 47 8.41 7.59 -3.29
C ARG A 47 8.57 7.55 -4.81
N VAL A 48 8.71 8.72 -5.44
CA VAL A 48 8.91 8.83 -6.90
C VAL A 48 10.37 8.50 -7.25
N VAL A 49 10.73 7.23 -7.08
CA VAL A 49 12.07 6.66 -7.33
C VAL A 49 11.92 5.30 -8.01
N PRO A 50 12.94 4.78 -8.72
CA PRO A 50 12.89 3.44 -9.27
C PRO A 50 12.55 2.37 -8.21
N PRO A 51 11.87 1.27 -8.56
CA PRO A 51 11.48 0.22 -7.60
C PRO A 51 12.68 -0.56 -7.01
N THR A 52 13.89 -0.27 -7.48
CA THR A 52 15.14 -0.86 -6.97
C THR A 52 15.90 0.09 -6.05
N ASP A 53 15.41 1.32 -5.87
CA ASP A 53 16.00 2.34 -5.01
C ASP A 53 15.81 1.99 -3.52
N ASP A 54 16.76 2.35 -2.68
CA ASP A 54 16.68 2.13 -1.22
C ASP A 54 15.56 2.94 -0.56
N GLU A 55 15.10 4.01 -1.21
CA GLU A 55 13.93 4.78 -0.79
C GLU A 55 12.61 4.20 -1.30
N SER A 56 12.57 3.11 -2.05
CA SER A 56 11.28 2.52 -2.48
C SER A 56 10.59 1.76 -1.33
N ASN A 57 9.34 2.13 -1.05
CA ASN A 57 8.48 1.38 -0.12
C ASN A 57 8.17 -0.02 -0.66
N PHE A 58 8.03 -0.17 -1.98
CA PHE A 58 7.92 -1.45 -2.64
C PHE A 58 9.14 -2.32 -2.38
N LYS A 59 10.36 -1.83 -2.61
CA LYS A 59 11.59 -2.60 -2.34
C LYS A 59 11.67 -3.07 -0.89
N LEU A 60 11.30 -2.20 0.05
CA LEU A 60 11.29 -2.51 1.48
C LEU A 60 10.35 -3.70 1.78
N ALA A 61 9.13 -3.69 1.25
CA ALA A 61 8.18 -4.79 1.42
C ALA A 61 8.59 -6.06 0.63
N ASP A 62 9.14 -5.91 -0.57
CA ASP A 62 9.59 -7.01 -1.41
C ASP A 62 10.69 -7.84 -0.74
N LEU A 63 11.70 -7.16 -0.18
CA LEU A 63 12.80 -7.82 0.54
C LEU A 63 12.39 -8.34 1.92
N GLY A 64 11.53 -7.61 2.63
CA GLY A 64 11.17 -7.93 4.02
C GLY A 64 10.01 -8.93 4.17
N LEU A 65 9.12 -9.02 3.18
CA LEU A 65 7.87 -9.77 3.27
C LEU A 65 7.64 -10.67 2.04
N PHE A 66 7.62 -10.09 0.84
CA PHE A 66 7.11 -10.81 -0.34
C PHE A 66 8.03 -11.93 -0.82
N ARG A 67 9.33 -11.66 -1.05
CA ARG A 67 10.29 -12.70 -1.46
C ARG A 67 10.49 -13.79 -0.40
N PRO A 68 10.66 -13.46 0.90
CA PRO A 68 10.81 -14.48 1.93
C PRO A 68 9.62 -15.45 2.01
N LEU A 69 8.40 -14.94 1.79
CA LEU A 69 7.17 -15.74 1.85
C LEU A 69 6.69 -16.23 0.49
N GLN A 70 7.42 -15.93 -0.58
CA GLN A 70 7.05 -16.28 -1.96
C GLN A 70 5.64 -15.81 -2.34
N ILE A 71 5.27 -14.61 -1.92
CA ILE A 71 3.96 -14.02 -2.24
C ILE A 71 3.83 -13.91 -3.77
N PRO A 72 2.71 -14.41 -4.35
CA PRO A 72 2.48 -14.32 -5.79
C PRO A 72 2.50 -12.87 -6.31
N PRO A 73 3.10 -12.58 -7.48
CA PRO A 73 3.17 -11.22 -8.02
C PRO A 73 1.80 -10.57 -8.29
N ASP A 74 0.76 -11.36 -8.59
CA ASP A 74 -0.62 -10.90 -8.80
C ASP A 74 -1.33 -10.50 -7.50
N GLN A 75 -0.74 -10.83 -6.35
CA GLN A 75 -1.15 -10.33 -5.04
C GLN A 75 -0.47 -8.99 -4.66
N VAL A 76 0.42 -8.45 -5.50
CA VAL A 76 1.24 -7.27 -5.20
C VAL A 76 1.00 -6.14 -6.20
N HIS A 77 0.32 -5.09 -5.76
CA HIS A 77 -0.20 -3.99 -6.60
C HIS A 77 0.60 -2.70 -6.34
N ARG A 78 1.83 -2.64 -6.86
CA ARG A 78 2.75 -1.52 -6.59
C ARG A 78 2.38 -0.27 -7.37
N VAL A 79 2.58 0.90 -6.76
CA VAL A 79 2.54 2.19 -7.48
C VAL A 79 3.73 2.24 -8.44
N ARG A 80 3.48 2.45 -9.73
CA ARG A 80 4.50 2.38 -10.79
C ARG A 80 5.15 3.74 -11.05
N THR A 81 5.92 4.21 -10.08
CA THR A 81 6.56 5.54 -10.09
C THR A 81 7.66 5.71 -11.14
N GLU A 82 8.07 4.64 -11.84
CA GLU A 82 8.91 4.73 -13.04
C GLU A 82 8.16 5.22 -14.30
N ARG A 83 6.83 5.39 -14.21
CA ARG A 83 5.95 5.97 -15.23
C ARG A 83 5.75 7.47 -14.99
N SER A 84 4.97 8.14 -15.84
CA SER A 84 4.52 9.49 -15.50
C SER A 84 3.61 9.47 -14.27
N GLU A 85 3.52 10.58 -13.56
CA GLU A 85 2.68 10.70 -12.35
C GLU A 85 1.22 10.36 -12.65
N ASP A 86 0.68 10.86 -13.77
CA ASP A 86 -0.69 10.58 -14.20
C ASP A 86 -0.91 9.09 -14.49
N GLU A 87 0.03 8.44 -15.19
CA GLU A 87 -0.04 7.00 -15.45
C GLU A 87 0.03 6.21 -14.14
N ALA A 88 0.95 6.55 -13.25
CA ALA A 88 1.14 5.85 -11.98
C ALA A 88 -0.11 5.94 -11.10
N VAL A 89 -0.72 7.13 -10.99
CA VAL A 89 -1.98 7.35 -10.27
C VAL A 89 -3.10 6.55 -10.91
N GLN A 90 -3.27 6.63 -12.23
CA GLN A 90 -4.33 5.92 -12.95
C GLN A 90 -4.22 4.41 -12.75
N PHE A 91 -3.04 3.81 -12.95
CA PHE A 91 -2.84 2.37 -12.77
C PHE A 91 -3.13 1.93 -11.33
N ALA A 92 -2.61 2.65 -10.33
CA ALA A 92 -2.82 2.30 -8.93
C ALA A 92 -4.30 2.43 -8.52
N THR A 93 -5.00 3.45 -9.02
CA THR A 93 -6.43 3.61 -8.79
C THR A 93 -7.24 2.49 -9.44
N ASP A 94 -6.95 2.13 -10.69
CA ASP A 94 -7.67 1.08 -11.40
C ASP A 94 -7.48 -0.30 -10.75
N GLU A 95 -6.24 -0.65 -10.37
CA GLU A 95 -5.96 -1.92 -9.67
C GLU A 95 -6.68 -1.99 -8.32
N LEU A 96 -6.73 -0.89 -7.57
CA LEU A 96 -7.43 -0.84 -6.28
C LEU A 96 -8.95 -0.99 -6.44
N LEU A 97 -9.55 -0.30 -7.40
CA LEU A 97 -11.00 -0.39 -7.67
C LEU A 97 -11.43 -1.75 -8.22
N GLN A 98 -10.54 -2.47 -8.91
CA GLN A 98 -10.85 -3.84 -9.38
C GLN A 98 -10.94 -4.86 -8.24
N LEU A 99 -10.27 -4.60 -7.11
CA LEU A 99 -10.14 -5.55 -6.01
C LEU A 99 -10.88 -5.12 -4.74
N THR A 100 -11.54 -3.96 -4.75
CA THR A 100 -12.30 -3.43 -3.62
C THR A 100 -13.72 -3.09 -4.02
N GLU A 101 -14.62 -3.14 -3.04
CA GLU A 101 -15.93 -2.52 -3.18
C GLU A 101 -15.81 -1.02 -2.90
N SER A 102 -16.59 -0.21 -3.62
CA SER A 102 -16.73 1.22 -3.32
C SER A 102 -17.81 1.46 -2.27
N ASN A 103 -17.54 2.42 -1.37
CA ASN A 103 -18.58 2.94 -0.48
C ASN A 103 -19.57 3.85 -1.23
N ILE A 104 -20.55 4.41 -0.51
CA ILE A 104 -21.58 5.29 -1.08
C ILE A 104 -21.04 6.55 -1.77
N ALA A 105 -19.80 6.95 -1.47
CA ALA A 105 -19.12 8.10 -2.07
C ALA A 105 -18.22 7.70 -3.25
N GLY A 106 -18.25 6.43 -3.69
CA GLY A 106 -17.39 5.92 -4.76
C GLY A 106 -15.94 5.64 -4.34
N GLN A 107 -15.61 5.72 -3.04
CA GLN A 107 -14.25 5.49 -2.54
C GLN A 107 -14.02 4.01 -2.24
N PRO A 108 -12.86 3.43 -2.59
CA PRO A 108 -12.54 2.03 -2.33
C PRO A 108 -12.48 1.75 -0.83
N VAL A 109 -13.00 0.60 -0.41
CA VAL A 109 -12.93 0.13 0.97
C VAL A 109 -11.81 -0.89 1.12
N ILE A 110 -10.76 -0.49 1.84
CA ILE A 110 -9.61 -1.34 2.16
C ILE A 110 -9.83 -2.02 3.52
N ASP A 111 -9.51 -3.32 3.63
CA ASP A 111 -9.73 -4.08 4.87
C ASP A 111 -8.76 -3.70 6.00
N LEU A 112 -7.51 -3.37 5.65
CA LEU A 112 -6.47 -2.98 6.59
C LEU A 112 -5.53 -1.95 5.99
N VAL A 113 -5.27 -0.87 6.73
CA VAL A 113 -4.29 0.16 6.33
C VAL A 113 -3.24 0.28 7.45
N PHE A 114 -1.98 0.03 7.11
CA PHE A 114 -0.85 0.31 7.99
C PHE A 114 -0.34 1.72 7.72
N LEU A 115 -0.47 2.62 8.70
CA LEU A 115 0.06 3.98 8.63
C LEU A 115 1.22 4.15 9.61
N GLY A 116 2.34 4.66 9.10
CA GLY A 116 3.34 5.32 9.90
C GLY A 116 2.91 6.76 10.19
N MET A 117 3.47 7.33 11.26
CA MET A 117 3.29 8.75 11.59
C MET A 117 4.66 9.40 11.73
N GLY A 118 4.87 10.50 11.00
CA GLY A 118 6.08 11.33 11.09
C GLY A 118 6.15 12.14 12.39
N GLU A 119 7.32 12.71 12.67
CA GLU A 119 7.52 13.60 13.84
C GLU A 119 6.73 14.91 13.73
N ASP A 120 6.48 15.36 12.51
CA ASP A 120 5.59 16.46 12.14
C ASP A 120 4.10 16.04 12.10
N ALA A 121 3.78 14.80 12.46
CA ALA A 121 2.45 14.20 12.40
C ALA A 121 1.87 13.97 10.98
N HIS A 122 2.70 13.95 9.93
CA HIS A 122 2.23 13.45 8.63
C HIS A 122 1.92 11.95 8.69
N VAL A 123 0.97 11.51 7.86
CA VAL A 123 0.67 10.08 7.60
C VAL A 123 0.66 9.84 6.11
N ALA A 124 1.18 8.70 5.66
CA ALA A 124 1.44 8.48 4.22
C ALA A 124 2.22 9.68 3.64
N SER A 125 1.77 10.27 2.54
CA SER A 125 2.28 11.55 2.02
C SER A 125 1.30 12.71 2.25
N LEU A 126 0.55 12.69 3.36
CA LEU A 126 -0.39 13.74 3.77
C LEU A 126 0.23 14.59 4.89
N PHE A 127 0.71 15.78 4.53
CA PHE A 127 1.45 16.66 5.43
C PHE A 127 0.56 17.68 6.15
N PRO A 128 0.92 18.10 7.37
CA PRO A 128 0.21 19.18 8.05
C PRO A 128 0.17 20.46 7.20
N GLY A 129 -1.02 21.06 7.09
CA GLY A 129 -1.23 22.29 6.32
C GLY A 129 -1.57 22.09 4.84
N ASP A 130 -1.56 20.85 4.33
CA ASP A 130 -2.05 20.55 2.98
C ASP A 130 -3.60 20.58 2.93
N SER A 131 -4.16 21.75 2.68
CA SER A 131 -5.62 21.91 2.54
C SER A 131 -6.18 21.15 1.34
N ARG A 132 -5.38 20.93 0.28
CA ARG A 132 -5.82 20.17 -0.89
C ARG A 132 -6.07 18.70 -0.54
N ALA A 133 -5.36 18.15 0.43
CA ALA A 133 -5.57 16.78 0.88
C ALA A 133 -6.96 16.59 1.52
N LEU A 134 -7.49 17.64 2.16
CA LEU A 134 -8.78 17.60 2.84
C LEU A 134 -9.96 17.74 1.87
N GLU A 135 -9.76 18.44 0.75
CA GLU A 135 -10.81 18.73 -0.24
C GLU A 135 -10.85 17.69 -1.37
N SER A 136 -9.73 17.02 -1.64
CA SER A 136 -9.63 16.08 -2.75
C SER A 136 -10.49 14.83 -2.52
N GLN A 137 -11.10 14.35 -3.61
CA GLN A 137 -11.77 13.05 -3.69
C GLN A 137 -10.95 12.02 -4.46
N ALA A 138 -9.70 12.35 -4.82
CA ALA A 138 -8.83 11.45 -5.55
C ALA A 138 -8.38 10.29 -4.64
N ILE A 139 -8.44 9.07 -5.16
CA ILE A 139 -8.02 7.85 -4.45
C ILE A 139 -6.51 7.87 -4.23
N TYR A 140 -5.75 8.18 -5.29
CA TYR A 140 -4.33 8.50 -5.25
C TYR A 140 -4.11 9.88 -5.82
N ARG A 141 -3.08 10.57 -5.32
CA ARG A 141 -2.71 11.92 -5.76
C ARG A 141 -1.20 12.07 -5.66
N ALA A 142 -0.58 12.57 -6.72
CA ALA A 142 0.81 12.99 -6.67
C ALA A 142 0.97 14.18 -5.71
N VAL A 143 1.98 14.12 -4.85
CA VAL A 143 2.30 15.19 -3.90
C VAL A 143 3.68 15.70 -4.21
N THR A 144 3.76 16.96 -4.64
CA THR A 144 5.02 17.68 -4.82
C THR A 144 5.35 18.40 -3.52
N GLY A 145 6.52 18.11 -2.94
CA GLY A 145 7.10 18.89 -1.85
C GLY A 145 7.73 20.19 -2.34
#